data_AF-A0A3A4R0G3-F1
#
_entry.id   AF-A0A3A4R0G3-F1
#
_cell.length_a   1.000
_cell.length_b   1.000
_cell.length_c   1.000
_cell.angle_alpha   90.00
_cell.angle_beta   90.00
_cell.angle_gamma   90.00
#
_symmetry.space_group_name_H-M   'P 1'
#
loop_
_entity.id
_entity.type
_entity.pdbx_description
1 polymer ?
#
loop_
_entity_poly.entity_id
_entity_poly.type
_entity_poly.pdbx_seq_one_letter_code
_entity_poly.pdbx_strand_id
1 'polypeptide(L)'
;MGDIFFQPFNASNTPAAQPVQNMKTVVPPGTFQQTFQDINISEEGDVQKDNITIEDITPSSETKGNVQKYNAPSYRARSLQEFQAMQQRLNNQKSNEANDQSSQQVFRIPEKLTLPQQMELYKHEQLLSNPGGDNFLVKDGVPVYQPNIDHKDFFARIGKDIQDAGANFINALKDIGGGSKFSYIDKGGKISHAQKTGLFGTIKNFVGKVIDAFDFGQNEEHPPQGLLQTAGYMGKKIFVDGFVGDIVLGIPSSVINVGEDLLFGVLNAIEVIPDATIGNFEAGQKAVTTIFDNGQVAIDYITDVLPGGSAWMRAHSAGSQDHGWSIPFLYNIKTPVSGLEDPRWAYVQNTPFRKTLETAGSIIADISLGILPFIVHANKE
;
A
#
# COMPACT_ATOMS: atom_id res chain seq x y z
N MET A 1 -41.06 0.95 -23.20
CA MET A 1 -41.54 2.34 -23.19
C MET A 1 -42.74 2.38 -22.27
N GLY A 2 -42.61 3.10 -21.15
CA GLY A 2 -43.57 3.12 -20.06
C GLY A 2 -42.85 3.54 -18.79
N ASP A 3 -43.05 4.81 -18.43
CA ASP A 3 -42.28 5.64 -17.53
C ASP A 3 -42.29 5.20 -16.05
N ILE A 4 -41.14 5.26 -15.39
CA ILE A 4 -41.03 5.21 -13.93
C ILE A 4 -40.77 6.64 -13.45
N PHE A 5 -41.80 7.21 -12.83
CA PHE A 5 -41.83 8.52 -12.20
C PHE A 5 -40.87 8.61 -11.00
N PHE A 6 -40.04 9.65 -10.97
CA PHE A 6 -39.39 10.14 -9.76
C PHE A 6 -40.41 10.90 -8.90
N GLN A 7 -40.58 10.51 -7.64
CA GLN A 7 -41.22 11.37 -6.63
C GLN A 7 -40.16 12.17 -5.86
N PRO A 8 -40.39 13.46 -5.60
CA PRO A 8 -39.48 14.28 -4.80
C PRO A 8 -39.60 13.98 -3.30
N PHE A 9 -38.46 13.98 -2.62
CA PHE A 9 -38.33 13.86 -1.17
C PHE A 9 -39.04 15.02 -0.46
N ASN A 10 -39.98 14.71 0.43
CA ASN A 10 -40.72 15.69 1.23
C ASN A 10 -40.03 15.85 2.59
N ALA A 11 -39.40 17.01 2.82
CA ALA A 11 -38.72 17.35 4.05
C ALA A 11 -39.68 18.02 5.05
N SER A 12 -40.38 17.23 5.85
CA SER A 12 -40.96 17.69 7.11
C SER A 12 -41.39 16.49 7.95
N ASN A 13 -40.64 16.17 8.99
CA ASN A 13 -41.11 15.54 10.24
C ASN A 13 -39.93 15.39 11.20
N THR A 14 -39.71 16.44 12.00
CA THR A 14 -38.80 16.42 13.15
C THR A 14 -39.57 15.91 14.37
N PRO A 15 -39.18 14.79 15.02
CA PRO A 15 -39.68 14.45 16.33
C PRO A 15 -38.92 15.22 17.41
N ALA A 16 -39.67 15.76 18.37
CA ALA A 16 -39.18 16.53 19.50
C ALA A 16 -38.19 15.77 20.39
N ALA A 17 -37.18 16.49 20.88
CA ALA A 17 -36.17 16.03 21.82
C ALA A 17 -36.79 15.60 23.17
N GLN A 18 -36.33 14.45 23.69
CA GLN A 18 -36.55 14.05 25.08
C GLN A 18 -35.31 14.35 25.94
N PRO A 19 -35.49 14.70 27.23
CA PRO A 19 -34.41 15.18 28.09
C PRO A 19 -33.46 14.07 28.53
N VAL A 20 -32.16 14.37 28.47
CA VAL A 20 -31.04 13.54 28.91
C VAL A 20 -31.08 13.38 30.43
N GLN A 21 -31.17 12.13 30.91
CA GLN A 21 -30.95 11.81 32.32
C GLN A 21 -29.45 11.62 32.60
N ASN A 22 -29.00 12.31 33.65
CA ASN A 22 -27.64 12.31 34.19
C ASN A 22 -27.06 10.90 34.40
N MET A 23 -25.92 10.61 33.77
CA MET A 23 -25.01 9.56 34.23
C MET A 23 -23.75 10.18 34.85
N LYS A 24 -23.54 9.84 36.12
CA LYS A 24 -22.37 10.15 36.93
C LYS A 24 -21.11 9.55 36.30
N THR A 25 -20.14 10.40 36.00
CA THR A 25 -18.76 10.00 35.72
C THR A 25 -18.07 9.54 37.01
N VAL A 26 -17.62 8.29 37.02
CA VAL A 26 -16.70 7.74 38.02
C VAL A 26 -15.29 7.90 37.46
N VAL A 27 -14.46 8.71 38.14
CA VAL A 27 -13.04 8.89 37.87
C VAL A 27 -12.25 7.92 38.74
N PRO A 28 -11.32 7.11 38.20
CA PRO A 28 -10.23 6.54 38.99
C PRO A 28 -8.95 7.38 38.83
N PRO A 29 -8.19 7.63 39.91
CA PRO A 29 -6.93 8.37 39.87
C PRO A 29 -5.76 7.44 39.52
N GLY A 30 -4.80 7.94 38.75
CA GLY A 30 -3.62 7.17 38.37
C GLY A 30 -2.58 8.04 37.67
N THR A 31 -2.03 8.99 38.41
CA THR A 31 -0.92 9.86 38.01
C THR A 31 0.37 9.04 38.01
N PHE A 32 1.03 8.90 36.86
CA PHE A 32 2.45 8.53 36.80
C PHE A 32 3.22 9.74 36.21
N GLN A 33 3.88 10.49 37.10
CA GLN A 33 4.91 11.44 36.73
C GLN A 33 6.22 10.65 36.58
N GLN A 34 6.82 10.66 35.38
CA GLN A 34 8.25 10.41 35.24
C GLN A 34 8.93 11.73 34.90
N THR A 35 9.66 12.22 35.91
CA THR A 35 10.68 13.24 35.83
C THR A 35 11.87 12.69 35.05
N PHE A 36 12.28 13.34 33.97
CA PHE A 36 13.64 13.18 33.46
C PHE A 36 14.37 14.51 33.61
N GLN A 37 15.49 14.41 34.31
CA GLN A 37 16.41 15.47 34.65
C GLN A 37 17.16 15.96 33.42
N ASP A 38 17.40 17.27 33.41
CA ASP A 38 18.26 17.97 32.47
C ASP A 38 19.67 17.37 32.45
N ILE A 39 20.19 17.05 31.26
CA ILE A 39 21.63 16.83 31.05
C ILE A 39 22.17 18.05 30.31
N ASN A 40 22.85 18.91 31.06
CA ASN A 40 23.77 19.92 30.55
C ASN A 40 25.03 19.22 30.03
N ILE A 41 25.42 19.47 28.79
CA ILE A 41 26.78 19.22 28.30
C ILE A 41 27.33 20.56 27.85
N SER A 42 28.36 21.04 28.56
CA SER A 42 29.13 22.21 28.19
C SER A 42 30.16 21.84 27.13
N GLU A 43 30.30 22.72 26.15
CA GLU A 43 31.43 22.78 25.23
C GLU A 43 32.70 23.20 25.98
N GLU A 44 33.83 22.53 25.74
CA GLU A 44 35.18 23.09 25.58
C GLU A 44 36.23 21.96 25.53
N GLY A 45 37.16 22.04 24.56
CA GLY A 45 38.36 21.20 24.54
C GLY A 45 39.02 21.00 23.18
N ASP A 46 39.93 21.90 22.80
CA ASP A 46 40.90 21.77 21.70
C ASP A 46 41.84 20.57 21.88
N VAL A 47 42.10 19.78 20.81
CA VAL A 47 43.36 18.99 20.69
C VAL A 47 43.83 18.88 19.22
N GLN A 48 45.00 19.50 19.00
CA GLN A 48 46.16 19.23 18.12
C GLN A 48 46.03 18.36 16.85
N LYS A 49 46.51 18.96 15.73
CA LYS A 49 46.82 18.31 14.45
C LYS A 49 48.28 17.83 14.44
N ASP A 50 48.50 16.53 14.26
CA ASP A 50 49.81 15.98 13.90
C ASP A 50 49.90 15.67 12.41
N ASN A 51 51.01 16.10 11.82
CA ASN A 51 51.43 15.87 10.43
C ASN A 51 51.89 14.42 10.26
N ILE A 52 51.35 13.71 9.27
CA ILE A 52 51.92 12.45 8.77
C ILE A 52 52.43 12.69 7.35
N THR A 53 53.75 12.65 7.21
CA THR A 53 54.48 12.60 5.94
C THR A 53 54.42 11.16 5.41
N ILE A 54 53.96 10.97 4.18
CA ILE A 54 54.04 9.67 3.48
C ILE A 54 55.22 9.75 2.51
N GLU A 55 56.21 8.89 2.72
CA GLU A 55 57.39 8.73 1.87
C GLU A 55 57.04 8.03 0.54
N ASP A 56 57.77 8.45 -0.49
CA ASP A 56 57.70 8.01 -1.88
C ASP A 56 57.93 6.50 -2.05
N ILE A 57 57.07 5.84 -2.85
CA ILE A 57 57.35 4.54 -3.43
C ILE A 57 57.39 4.69 -4.95
N THR A 58 58.60 4.64 -5.50
CA THR A 58 58.89 4.55 -6.94
C THR A 58 58.60 3.15 -7.47
N PRO A 59 57.92 2.98 -8.63
CA PRO A 59 57.96 1.72 -9.37
C PRO A 59 58.87 1.81 -10.61
N SER A 60 59.73 0.81 -10.76
CA SER A 60 60.60 0.62 -11.92
C SER A 60 59.98 -0.27 -12.99
N SER A 61 60.41 0.01 -14.24
CA SER A 61 60.47 -0.85 -15.44
C SER A 61 59.19 -1.29 -16.16
N GLU A 62 58.97 -0.60 -17.27
CA GLU A 62 58.77 -1.10 -18.65
C GLU A 62 58.01 -2.42 -18.88
N THR A 63 56.83 -2.30 -19.49
CA THR A 63 56.39 -3.24 -20.53
C THR A 63 55.50 -2.50 -21.53
N LYS A 64 55.94 -2.46 -22.80
CA LYS A 64 55.19 -1.83 -23.91
C LYS A 64 54.08 -2.76 -24.37
N GLY A 65 52.83 -2.38 -24.10
CA GLY A 65 51.64 -2.97 -24.70
C GLY A 65 50.64 -1.86 -25.03
N ASN A 66 50.16 -1.82 -26.28
CA ASN A 66 49.10 -0.91 -26.71
C ASN A 66 47.79 -1.30 -25.99
N VAL A 67 47.39 -0.52 -24.99
CA VAL A 67 46.10 -0.62 -24.31
C VAL A 67 45.30 0.63 -24.64
N GLN A 68 44.11 0.45 -25.22
CA GLN A 68 43.11 1.50 -25.39
C GLN A 68 42.80 2.14 -24.03
N LYS A 69 42.98 3.46 -23.93
CA LYS A 69 42.59 4.23 -22.74
C LYS A 69 41.07 4.23 -22.59
N TYR A 70 40.56 3.37 -21.71
CA TYR A 70 39.27 3.62 -21.07
C TYR A 70 39.49 4.66 -19.98
N ASN A 71 38.84 5.82 -20.10
CA ASN A 71 38.73 6.78 -19.01
C ASN A 71 37.81 6.19 -17.94
N ALA A 72 38.39 5.55 -16.92
CA ALA A 72 37.65 5.26 -15.70
C ALA A 72 37.25 6.58 -15.03
N PRO A 73 36.00 6.75 -14.57
CA PRO A 73 35.63 7.93 -13.79
C PRO A 73 36.54 7.99 -12.56
N SER A 74 37.27 9.08 -12.41
CA SER A 74 38.07 9.34 -11.22
C SER A 74 37.12 9.42 -10.03
N TYR A 75 37.12 8.38 -9.18
CA TYR A 75 36.53 8.48 -7.86
C TYR A 75 37.37 9.47 -7.05
N ARG A 76 36.95 10.74 -7.10
CA ARG A 76 37.45 11.78 -6.21
C ARG A 76 37.26 11.24 -4.79
N ALA A 77 38.36 11.07 -4.05
CA ALA A 77 38.31 10.66 -2.66
C ALA A 77 37.32 11.59 -1.94
N ARG A 78 36.15 11.06 -1.57
CA ARG A 78 35.20 11.77 -0.72
C ARG A 78 35.97 12.15 0.53
N SER A 79 35.91 13.42 0.90
CA SER A 79 36.66 13.89 2.06
C SER A 79 36.25 13.06 3.28
N LEU A 80 37.16 12.84 4.23
CA LEU A 80 36.86 12.13 5.48
C LEU A 80 35.59 12.71 6.16
N GLN A 81 35.36 14.01 5.98
CA GLN A 81 34.20 14.74 6.43
C GLN A 81 32.89 14.33 5.74
N GLU A 82 32.91 14.07 4.42
CA GLU A 82 31.76 13.54 3.68
C GLU A 82 31.45 12.08 4.07
N PHE A 83 32.48 11.28 4.35
CA PHE A 83 32.29 9.91 4.85
C PHE A 83 31.69 9.90 6.26
N GLN A 84 32.17 10.77 7.15
CA GLN A 84 31.60 10.94 8.49
C GLN A 84 30.17 11.47 8.45
N ALA A 85 29.87 12.45 7.59
CA ALA A 85 28.51 12.96 7.41
C ALA A 85 27.56 11.88 6.85
N MET A 86 28.04 11.01 5.97
CA MET A 86 27.28 9.87 5.46
C MET A 86 27.02 8.82 6.55
N GLN A 87 28.02 8.51 7.38
CA GLN A 87 27.85 7.59 8.52
C GLN A 87 26.89 8.15 9.57
N GLN A 88 26.94 9.46 9.83
CA GLN A 88 25.97 10.13 10.70
C GLN A 88 24.56 10.07 10.11
N ARG A 89 24.39 10.25 8.80
CA ARG A 89 23.08 10.09 8.13
C ARG A 89 22.56 8.64 8.24
N LEU A 90 23.42 7.65 8.05
CA LEU A 90 23.08 6.23 8.19
C LEU A 90 22.70 5.87 9.63
N ASN A 91 23.41 6.41 10.62
CA ASN A 91 23.08 6.21 12.03
C ASN A 91 21.78 6.92 12.43
N ASN A 92 21.53 8.13 11.91
CA ASN A 92 20.28 8.84 12.11
C ASN A 92 19.09 8.12 11.43
N GLN A 93 19.32 7.51 10.25
CA GLN A 93 18.31 6.67 9.60
C GLN A 93 18.00 5.42 10.43
N LYS A 94 19.03 4.72 10.93
CA LYS A 94 18.84 3.55 11.80
C LYS A 94 18.19 3.88 13.15
N SER A 95 18.48 5.05 13.72
CA SER A 95 17.81 5.50 14.95
C SER A 95 16.35 5.89 14.71
N ASN A 96 16.03 6.42 13.52
CA ASN A 96 14.65 6.71 13.14
C ASN A 96 13.86 5.41 12.90
N GLU A 97 14.46 4.41 12.26
CA GLU A 97 13.86 3.07 12.10
C GLU A 97 13.64 2.34 13.45
N ALA A 98 14.52 2.56 14.43
CA ALA A 98 14.37 1.99 15.77
C ALA A 98 13.31 2.72 16.63
N ASN A 99 13.12 4.03 16.44
CA ASN A 99 12.06 4.80 17.11
C ASN A 99 10.67 4.58 16.49
N ASP A 100 10.60 4.22 15.21
CA ASP A 100 9.36 3.91 14.47
C ASP A 100 8.56 2.76 15.10
N GLN A 101 9.22 1.83 15.79
CA GLN A 101 8.55 0.70 16.44
C GLN A 101 7.78 1.07 17.71
N SER A 102 8.05 2.24 18.31
CA SER A 102 7.44 2.66 19.59
C SER A 102 6.10 3.40 19.44
N SER A 103 5.71 3.77 18.21
CA SER A 103 4.51 4.57 17.91
C SER A 103 3.40 3.81 17.18
N GLN A 104 3.60 2.53 16.85
CA GLN A 104 2.68 1.80 15.99
C GLN A 104 1.37 1.48 16.71
N GLN A 105 0.28 2.09 16.22
CA GLN A 105 -1.07 1.81 16.66
C GLN A 105 -1.39 0.33 16.36
N VAL A 106 -1.63 -0.46 17.41
CA VAL A 106 -2.00 -1.87 17.28
C VAL A 106 -3.53 -1.96 17.19
N PHE A 107 -4.04 -2.24 16.01
CA PHE A 107 -5.43 -2.63 15.78
C PHE A 107 -5.68 -3.99 16.41
N ARG A 108 -6.42 -4.03 17.52
CA ARG A 108 -6.92 -5.31 18.04
C ARG A 108 -7.99 -5.82 17.09
N ILE A 109 -7.67 -6.85 16.32
CA ILE A 109 -8.64 -7.56 15.48
C ILE A 109 -9.20 -8.71 16.33
N PRO A 110 -10.40 -8.57 16.94
CA PRO A 110 -11.00 -9.67 17.69
C PRO A 110 -11.32 -10.84 16.76
N GLU A 111 -11.21 -12.05 17.29
CA GLU A 111 -11.48 -13.31 16.57
C GLU A 111 -12.93 -13.38 16.04
N LYS A 112 -13.85 -12.60 16.65
CA LYS A 112 -15.24 -12.44 16.20
C LYS A 112 -15.61 -10.96 16.17
N LEU A 113 -15.77 -10.44 14.96
CA LEU A 113 -16.25 -9.08 14.70
C LEU A 113 -17.76 -9.11 14.40
N THR A 114 -18.52 -8.19 14.98
CA THR A 114 -19.91 -7.93 14.56
C THR A 114 -19.94 -7.33 13.15
N LEU A 115 -21.07 -7.41 12.43
CA LEU A 115 -21.18 -6.85 11.09
C LEU A 115 -20.78 -5.35 11.02
N PRO A 116 -21.24 -4.46 11.92
CA PRO A 116 -20.79 -3.06 11.93
C PRO A 116 -19.27 -2.91 12.11
N GLN A 117 -18.65 -3.72 12.97
CA GLN A 117 -17.20 -3.68 13.17
C GLN A 117 -16.43 -4.18 11.93
N GLN A 118 -16.98 -5.15 11.20
CA GLN A 118 -16.38 -5.60 9.94
C GLN A 118 -16.49 -4.54 8.85
N MET A 119 -17.61 -3.80 8.80
CA MET A 119 -17.79 -2.69 7.87
C MET A 119 -16.85 -1.52 8.17
N GLU A 120 -16.68 -1.17 9.45
CA GLU A 120 -15.71 -0.15 9.85
C GLU A 120 -14.27 -0.58 9.56
N LEU A 121 -13.91 -1.83 9.86
CA LEU A 121 -12.58 -2.35 9.53
C LEU A 121 -12.34 -2.31 8.01
N TYR A 122 -13.33 -2.72 7.21
CA TYR A 122 -13.26 -2.63 5.76
C TYR A 122 -13.03 -1.19 5.28
N LYS A 123 -13.84 -0.24 5.76
CA LYS A 123 -13.67 1.19 5.44
C LYS A 123 -12.29 1.71 5.85
N HIS A 124 -11.83 1.35 7.05
CA HIS A 124 -10.53 1.75 7.56
C HIS A 124 -9.40 1.25 6.68
N GLU A 125 -9.41 -0.04 6.33
CA GLU A 125 -8.38 -0.63 5.48
C GLU A 125 -8.32 0.02 4.10
N GLN A 126 -9.47 0.37 3.49
CA GLN A 126 -9.49 1.06 2.21
C GLN A 126 -8.95 2.50 2.32
N LEU A 127 -9.33 3.24 3.36
CA LEU A 127 -8.77 4.58 3.59
C LEU A 127 -7.29 4.58 4.00
N LEU A 128 -6.76 3.46 4.48
CA LEU A 128 -5.37 3.32 4.88
C LEU A 128 -4.44 3.06 3.68
N SER A 129 -4.93 2.42 2.61
CA SER A 129 -4.08 1.99 1.50
C SER A 129 -3.62 3.15 0.62
N ASN A 130 -4.36 4.26 0.59
CA ASN A 130 -4.09 5.38 -0.30
C ASN A 130 -4.06 6.71 0.48
N PRO A 131 -3.26 7.71 0.06
CA PRO A 131 -3.36 9.07 0.58
C PRO A 131 -4.80 9.59 0.52
N GLY A 132 -5.31 10.12 1.62
CA GLY A 132 -6.72 10.46 1.76
C GLY A 132 -7.21 10.14 3.17
N GLY A 133 -8.53 10.12 3.35
CA GLY A 133 -9.18 9.95 4.65
C GLY A 133 -8.91 11.09 5.63
N ASP A 134 -9.95 11.77 6.13
CA ASP A 134 -9.73 12.91 7.04
C ASP A 134 -9.05 12.51 8.35
N ASN A 135 -9.28 11.29 8.82
CA ASN A 135 -8.71 10.79 10.08
C ASN A 135 -7.35 10.10 9.91
N PHE A 136 -6.76 10.13 8.71
CA PHE A 136 -5.44 9.55 8.44
C PHE A 136 -4.45 10.66 8.16
N LEU A 137 -3.43 10.76 9.01
CA LEU A 137 -2.34 11.72 8.82
C LEU A 137 -1.07 10.98 8.47
N VAL A 138 -0.36 11.47 7.46
CA VAL A 138 0.98 10.99 7.15
C VAL A 138 1.97 11.69 8.08
N LYS A 139 2.45 10.99 9.10
CA LYS A 139 3.50 11.47 10.00
C LYS A 139 4.80 10.75 9.68
N ASP A 140 5.85 11.51 9.35
CA ASP A 140 7.16 10.97 9.00
C ASP A 140 7.13 9.92 7.86
N GLY A 141 6.13 10.01 6.97
CA GLY A 141 5.92 9.07 5.86
C GLY A 141 5.08 7.84 6.21
N VAL A 142 4.59 7.73 7.45
CA VAL A 142 3.74 6.65 7.93
C VAL A 142 2.31 7.17 8.17
N PRO A 143 1.28 6.55 7.59
CA PRO A 143 -0.10 6.92 7.89
C PRO A 143 -0.46 6.49 9.32
N VAL A 144 -1.05 7.41 10.08
CA VAL A 144 -1.48 7.21 11.46
C VAL A 144 -2.96 7.59 11.56
N TYR A 145 -3.77 6.66 12.07
CA TYR A 145 -5.19 6.92 12.32
C TYR A 145 -5.39 7.73 13.61
N GLN A 146 -5.97 8.92 13.46
CA GLN A 146 -6.27 9.83 14.56
C GLN A 146 -7.77 10.16 14.55
N PRO A 147 -8.59 9.46 15.36
CA PRO A 147 -10.05 9.59 15.33
C PRO A 147 -10.59 10.94 15.85
N ASN A 148 -9.74 11.80 16.42
CA ASN A 148 -10.12 13.05 17.06
C ASN A 148 -9.27 14.23 16.58
N ILE A 149 -8.86 14.23 15.30
CA ILE A 149 -8.17 15.39 14.73
C ILE A 149 -9.09 16.61 14.87
N ASP A 150 -8.55 17.71 15.41
CA ASP A 150 -9.26 18.98 15.44
C ASP A 150 -9.23 19.61 14.05
N HIS A 151 -10.27 19.28 13.29
CA HIS A 151 -10.50 19.74 11.92
C HIS A 151 -10.97 21.20 11.82
N LYS A 152 -10.83 22.00 12.88
CA LYS A 152 -11.23 23.41 12.87
C LYS A 152 -10.26 24.32 12.11
N ASP A 153 -9.04 23.87 11.86
CA ASP A 153 -8.08 24.66 11.09
C ASP A 153 -8.33 24.49 9.58
N PHE A 154 -8.97 25.50 9.01
CA PHE A 154 -9.26 25.63 7.59
C PHE A 154 -8.04 25.41 6.67
N PHE A 155 -6.90 26.03 7.02
CA PHE A 155 -5.71 25.94 6.18
C PHE A 155 -5.04 24.57 6.30
N ALA A 156 -5.12 23.93 7.46
CA ALA A 156 -4.65 22.57 7.64
C ALA A 156 -5.44 21.58 6.77
N ARG A 157 -6.77 21.73 6.68
CA ARG A 157 -7.62 20.84 5.87
C ARG A 157 -7.40 20.99 4.37
N ILE A 158 -7.49 22.21 3.86
CA ILE A 158 -7.18 22.48 2.44
C ILE A 158 -5.74 22.06 2.10
N GLY A 159 -4.80 22.32 3.00
CA GLY A 159 -3.42 21.91 2.85
C GLY A 159 -3.27 20.40 2.75
N LYS A 160 -3.99 19.65 3.60
CA LYS A 160 -4.04 18.19 3.57
C LYS A 160 -4.61 17.67 2.26
N ASP A 161 -5.77 18.16 1.80
CA ASP A 161 -6.39 17.68 0.56
C ASP A 161 -5.50 17.92 -0.67
N ILE A 162 -4.82 19.07 -0.74
CA ILE A 162 -3.84 19.37 -1.80
C ILE A 162 -2.64 18.42 -1.72
N GLN A 163 -2.14 18.13 -0.51
CA GLN A 163 -1.04 17.18 -0.31
C GLN A 163 -1.44 15.76 -0.70
N ASP A 164 -2.63 15.30 -0.29
CA ASP A 164 -3.17 13.98 -0.62
C ASP A 164 -3.37 13.87 -2.14
N ALA A 165 -3.96 14.89 -2.77
CA ALA A 165 -4.09 14.96 -4.22
C ALA A 165 -2.74 14.84 -4.94
N GLY A 166 -1.75 15.62 -4.51
CA GLY A 166 -0.40 15.58 -5.07
C GLY A 166 0.31 14.24 -4.85
N ALA A 167 0.16 13.65 -3.66
CA ALA A 167 0.71 12.34 -3.34
C ALA A 167 0.11 11.25 -4.23
N ASN A 168 -1.20 11.28 -4.44
CA ASN A 168 -1.91 10.38 -5.33
C ASN A 168 -1.46 10.53 -6.80
N PHE A 169 -1.31 11.75 -7.32
CA PHE A 169 -0.74 11.94 -8.67
C PHE A 169 0.70 11.41 -8.80
N ILE A 170 1.53 11.60 -7.76
CA ILE A 170 2.89 11.05 -7.74
C ILE A 170 2.85 9.52 -7.68
N ASN A 171 1.93 8.94 -6.93
CA ASN A 171 1.76 7.49 -6.84
C ASN A 171 1.32 6.90 -8.19
N ALA A 172 0.39 7.55 -8.91
CA ALA A 172 0.04 7.16 -10.27
C ALA A 172 1.26 7.14 -11.21
N LEU A 173 2.16 8.12 -11.12
CA LEU A 173 3.42 8.11 -11.88
C LEU A 173 4.35 6.98 -11.47
N LYS A 174 4.43 6.66 -10.17
CA LYS A 174 5.19 5.49 -9.68
C LYS A 174 4.59 4.19 -10.18
N ASP A 175 3.26 4.08 -10.28
CA ASP A 175 2.54 2.91 -10.77
C ASP A 175 2.64 2.70 -12.28
N ILE A 176 2.91 3.76 -13.06
CA ILE A 176 3.41 3.58 -14.43
C ILE A 176 4.80 2.94 -14.39
N GLY A 177 5.63 3.34 -13.43
CA GLY A 177 6.98 2.85 -13.19
C GLY A 177 7.07 1.49 -12.48
N GLY A 178 7.75 1.50 -11.32
CA GLY A 178 8.02 0.31 -10.51
C GLY A 178 6.95 0.00 -9.47
N GLY A 179 5.97 0.88 -9.29
CA GLY A 179 4.90 0.76 -8.30
C GLY A 179 5.02 1.70 -7.11
N SER A 180 3.88 2.17 -6.62
CA SER A 180 3.70 3.00 -5.43
C SER A 180 3.71 2.16 -4.15
N LYS A 181 3.95 2.82 -3.01
CA LYS A 181 3.85 2.16 -1.69
C LYS A 181 2.44 2.35 -1.16
N PHE A 182 1.92 1.34 -0.49
CA PHE A 182 0.63 1.40 0.20
C PHE A 182 0.76 0.86 1.62
N SER A 183 -0.18 1.24 2.47
CA SER A 183 -0.25 0.78 3.87
C SER A 183 -1.38 -0.19 4.08
N TYR A 184 -1.21 -1.11 5.03
CA TYR A 184 -2.21 -2.12 5.37
C TYR A 184 -2.09 -2.54 6.83
N ILE A 185 -3.13 -3.20 7.36
CA ILE A 185 -3.12 -3.78 8.71
C ILE A 185 -2.64 -5.23 8.62
N ASP A 186 -1.49 -5.53 9.20
CA ASP A 186 -0.90 -6.88 9.16
C ASP A 186 -1.61 -7.89 10.10
N LYS A 187 -1.13 -9.14 10.08
CA LYS A 187 -1.64 -10.24 10.93
C LYS A 187 -1.58 -9.92 12.43
N GLY A 188 -0.62 -9.10 12.86
CA GLY A 188 -0.45 -8.64 14.24
C GLY A 188 -1.27 -7.40 14.58
N GLY A 189 -2.05 -6.88 13.63
CA GLY A 189 -2.83 -5.67 13.80
C GLY A 189 -2.00 -4.39 13.68
N LYS A 190 -0.78 -4.44 13.16
CA LYS A 190 0.07 -3.25 13.01
C LYS A 190 -0.05 -2.67 11.60
N ILE A 191 0.12 -1.36 11.48
CA ILE A 191 0.27 -0.72 10.18
C ILE A 191 1.62 -1.16 9.60
N SER A 192 1.57 -1.80 8.44
CA SER A 192 2.71 -2.24 7.65
C SER A 192 2.65 -1.62 6.27
N HIS A 193 3.75 -1.75 5.53
CA HIS A 193 3.88 -1.19 4.18
C HIS A 193 4.20 -2.27 3.17
N ALA A 194 3.61 -2.15 1.99
CA ALA A 194 3.92 -2.96 0.83
C ALA A 194 4.07 -2.06 -0.40
N GLN A 195 4.48 -2.67 -1.52
CA GLN A 195 4.65 -1.97 -2.79
C GLN A 195 3.75 -2.60 -3.84
N LYS A 196 2.91 -1.79 -4.50
CA LYS A 196 2.15 -2.19 -5.70
C LYS A 196 3.17 -2.57 -6.79
N THR A 197 2.78 -3.42 -7.74
CA THR A 197 3.63 -3.64 -8.93
C THR A 197 3.19 -2.66 -10.02
N GLY A 198 4.11 -1.83 -10.48
CA GLY A 198 3.84 -0.87 -11.56
C GLY A 198 3.93 -1.51 -12.95
N LEU A 199 3.44 -0.81 -13.97
CA LEU A 199 3.34 -1.30 -15.35
C LEU A 199 4.71 -1.68 -15.94
N PHE A 200 5.71 -0.82 -15.82
CA PHE A 200 7.07 -1.15 -16.26
C PHE A 200 7.69 -2.26 -15.42
N GLY A 201 7.36 -2.34 -14.12
CA GLY A 201 7.73 -3.46 -13.25
C GLY A 201 7.18 -4.79 -13.77
N THR A 202 5.90 -4.83 -14.12
CA THR A 202 5.23 -5.99 -14.72
C THR A 202 5.87 -6.42 -16.03
N ILE A 203 6.15 -5.48 -16.94
CA ILE A 203 6.83 -5.78 -18.21
C ILE A 203 8.24 -6.33 -17.96
N LYS A 204 8.98 -5.76 -17.01
CA LYS A 204 10.31 -6.24 -16.62
C LYS A 204 10.25 -7.67 -16.05
N ASN A 205 9.25 -7.98 -15.22
CA ASN A 205 9.04 -9.32 -14.66
C ASN A 205 8.76 -10.34 -15.76
N PHE A 206 7.91 -9.99 -16.73
CA PHE A 206 7.65 -10.83 -17.89
C PHE A 206 8.94 -11.16 -18.65
N VAL A 207 9.73 -10.13 -19.00
CA VAL A 207 11.01 -10.31 -19.70
C VAL A 207 11.97 -11.15 -18.88
N GLY A 208 12.05 -10.92 -17.56
CA GLY A 208 12.85 -11.73 -16.63
C GLY A 208 12.48 -13.20 -16.67
N LYS A 209 11.19 -13.54 -16.56
CA LYS A 209 10.71 -14.93 -16.61
C LYS A 209 10.96 -15.60 -17.96
N VAL A 210 10.88 -14.85 -19.06
CA VAL A 210 11.25 -15.35 -20.39
C VAL A 210 12.74 -15.66 -20.43
N ILE A 211 13.61 -14.79 -19.89
CA ILE A 211 15.06 -15.04 -19.80
C ILE A 211 15.35 -16.26 -18.91
N ASP A 212 14.73 -16.35 -17.73
CA ASP A 212 14.90 -17.47 -16.80
C ASP A 212 14.46 -18.81 -17.42
N ALA A 213 13.42 -18.79 -18.27
CA ALA A 213 13.03 -19.98 -19.03
C ALA A 213 14.19 -20.47 -19.92
N PHE A 214 14.94 -19.58 -20.56
CA PHE A 214 16.09 -19.95 -21.39
C PHE A 214 17.33 -20.38 -20.61
N ASP A 215 17.36 -20.16 -19.29
CA ASP A 215 18.36 -20.76 -18.40
C ASP A 215 17.99 -22.20 -17.99
N PHE A 216 16.86 -22.73 -18.47
CA PHE A 216 16.44 -24.12 -18.27
C PHE A 216 16.30 -24.52 -16.79
N GLY A 217 16.14 -23.55 -15.89
CA GLY A 217 16.00 -23.77 -14.46
C GLY A 217 17.29 -24.21 -13.76
N GLN A 218 18.46 -23.98 -14.38
CA GLN A 218 19.75 -24.36 -13.79
C GLN A 218 20.07 -23.60 -12.51
N ASN A 219 19.51 -22.41 -12.35
CA ASN A 219 19.67 -21.58 -11.15
C ASN A 219 18.55 -21.76 -10.11
N GLU A 220 17.60 -22.68 -10.31
CA GLU A 220 16.54 -22.97 -9.33
C GLU A 220 17.07 -23.86 -8.19
N GLU A 221 16.51 -23.71 -7.00
CA GLU A 221 16.87 -24.54 -5.83
C GLU A 221 16.64 -26.03 -6.09
N HIS A 222 15.67 -26.34 -6.95
CA HIS A 222 15.37 -27.68 -7.44
C HIS A 222 15.32 -27.67 -8.98
N PRO A 223 16.49 -27.83 -9.65
CA PRO A 223 16.55 -27.76 -11.10
C PRO A 223 15.77 -28.93 -11.74
N PRO A 224 15.08 -28.69 -12.87
CA PRO A 224 14.30 -29.73 -13.55
C PRO A 224 15.22 -30.86 -14.06
N GLN A 225 14.79 -32.11 -13.89
CA GLN A 225 15.58 -33.28 -14.26
C GLN A 225 15.13 -33.86 -15.61
N GLY A 226 16.03 -33.79 -16.60
CA GLY A 226 15.80 -34.34 -17.94
C GLY A 226 15.01 -33.43 -18.88
N LEU A 227 14.96 -33.80 -20.15
CA LEU A 227 14.43 -32.96 -21.24
C LEU A 227 12.94 -32.61 -21.06
N LEU A 228 12.12 -33.56 -20.59
CA LEU A 228 10.69 -33.34 -20.45
C LEU A 228 10.36 -32.36 -19.31
N GLN A 229 11.04 -32.49 -18.16
CA GLN A 229 10.87 -31.57 -17.04
C GLN A 229 11.43 -30.18 -17.37
N THR A 230 12.53 -30.13 -18.12
CA THR A 230 13.12 -28.87 -18.59
C THR A 230 12.18 -28.14 -19.55
N ALA A 231 11.62 -28.84 -20.54
CA ALA A 231 10.63 -28.26 -21.45
C ALA A 231 9.34 -27.83 -20.72
N GLY A 232 8.88 -28.63 -19.73
CA GLY A 232 7.76 -28.26 -18.86
C GLY A 232 8.04 -27.02 -18.03
N TYR A 233 9.25 -26.89 -17.47
CA TYR A 233 9.70 -25.71 -16.73
C TYR A 233 9.69 -24.46 -17.63
N MET A 234 10.28 -24.54 -18.83
CA MET A 234 10.27 -23.45 -19.81
C MET A 234 8.84 -23.00 -20.14
N GLY A 235 7.97 -23.98 -20.46
CA GLY A 235 6.58 -23.72 -20.78
C GLY A 235 5.86 -23.04 -19.61
N LYS A 236 6.06 -23.52 -18.38
CA LYS A 236 5.49 -22.89 -17.17
C LYS A 236 5.97 -21.45 -17.02
N LYS A 237 7.28 -21.18 -17.09
CA LYS A 237 7.83 -19.83 -16.92
C LYS A 237 7.32 -18.85 -17.99
N ILE A 238 7.27 -19.27 -19.25
CA ILE A 238 6.83 -18.42 -20.36
C ILE A 238 5.31 -18.21 -20.34
N PHE A 239 4.53 -19.29 -20.29
CA PHE A 239 3.07 -19.21 -20.50
C PHE A 239 2.31 -18.96 -19.21
N VAL A 240 2.63 -19.67 -18.13
CA VAL A 240 1.90 -19.56 -16.86
C VAL A 240 2.42 -18.36 -16.06
N ASP A 241 3.70 -18.36 -15.73
CA ASP A 241 4.25 -17.34 -14.84
C ASP A 241 4.36 -15.99 -15.57
N GLY A 242 4.84 -15.99 -16.82
CA GLY A 242 5.04 -14.80 -17.64
C GLY A 242 3.75 -14.29 -18.31
N PHE A 243 3.22 -15.02 -19.29
CA PHE A 243 2.09 -14.54 -20.07
C PHE A 243 0.81 -14.42 -19.24
N VAL A 244 0.38 -15.47 -18.54
CA VAL A 244 -0.82 -15.37 -17.69
C VAL A 244 -0.55 -14.45 -16.49
N GLY A 245 0.53 -14.69 -15.75
CA GLY A 245 0.84 -13.93 -14.53
C GLY A 245 1.10 -12.44 -14.76
N ASP A 246 1.98 -12.07 -15.68
CA ASP A 246 2.39 -10.67 -15.86
C ASP A 246 1.57 -9.96 -16.96
N ILE A 247 1.23 -10.62 -18.06
CA ILE A 247 0.53 -9.96 -19.17
C ILE A 247 -0.99 -9.95 -18.94
N VAL A 248 -1.61 -11.12 -18.73
CA VAL A 248 -3.07 -11.23 -18.59
C VAL A 248 -3.55 -10.67 -17.25
N LEU A 249 -2.81 -10.89 -16.17
CA LEU A 249 -3.19 -10.42 -14.83
C LEU A 249 -2.44 -9.14 -14.44
N GLY A 250 -1.13 -9.09 -14.64
CA GLY A 250 -0.28 -7.98 -14.19
C GLY A 250 -0.53 -6.64 -14.91
N ILE A 251 -0.72 -6.62 -16.23
CA ILE A 251 -0.97 -5.36 -16.97
C ILE A 251 -2.31 -4.74 -16.56
N PRO A 252 -3.45 -5.46 -16.58
CA PRO A 252 -4.71 -4.90 -16.09
C PRO A 252 -4.61 -4.42 -14.65
N SER A 253 -3.97 -5.19 -13.76
CA SER A 253 -3.74 -4.78 -12.37
C SER A 253 -2.94 -3.48 -12.27
N SER A 254 -1.86 -3.35 -13.06
CA SER A 254 -1.04 -2.12 -13.09
C SER A 254 -1.83 -0.92 -13.61
N VAL A 255 -2.68 -1.09 -14.63
CA VAL A 255 -3.53 -0.03 -15.17
C VAL A 255 -4.60 0.38 -14.16
N ILE A 256 -5.18 -0.58 -13.42
CA ILE A 256 -6.11 -0.32 -12.33
C ILE A 256 -5.43 0.53 -11.25
N ASN A 257 -4.22 0.18 -10.81
CA ASN A 257 -3.47 0.94 -9.80
C ASN A 257 -3.24 2.40 -10.24
N VAL A 258 -2.80 2.63 -11.48
CA VAL A 258 -2.64 3.98 -12.04
C VAL A 258 -3.98 4.72 -12.05
N GLY A 259 -5.06 4.07 -12.49
CA GLY A 259 -6.40 4.65 -12.55
C GLY A 259 -6.94 5.02 -11.17
N GLU A 260 -6.77 4.12 -10.19
CA GLU A 260 -7.15 4.29 -8.79
C GLU A 260 -6.49 5.54 -8.19
N ASP A 261 -5.16 5.63 -8.25
CA ASP A 261 -4.41 6.77 -7.72
C ASP A 261 -4.79 8.08 -8.45
N LEU A 262 -5.06 8.05 -9.76
CA LEU A 262 -5.56 9.23 -10.48
C LEU A 262 -6.96 9.65 -10.01
N LEU A 263 -7.86 8.69 -9.78
CA LEU A 263 -9.21 8.96 -9.28
C LEU A 263 -9.17 9.53 -7.87
N PHE A 264 -8.30 9.03 -6.99
CA PHE A 264 -8.08 9.63 -5.68
C PHE A 264 -7.50 11.04 -5.77
N GLY A 265 -6.49 11.24 -6.63
CA GLY A 265 -5.92 12.56 -6.86
C GLY A 265 -6.96 13.59 -7.28
N VAL A 266 -7.88 13.20 -8.18
CA VAL A 266 -9.02 14.03 -8.58
C VAL A 266 -10.02 14.23 -7.44
N LEU A 267 -10.36 13.17 -6.72
CA LEU A 267 -11.34 13.23 -5.63
C LEU A 267 -10.86 14.18 -4.50
N ASN A 268 -9.60 14.06 -4.06
CA ASN A 268 -9.02 14.98 -3.07
C ASN A 268 -8.91 16.41 -3.61
N ALA A 269 -8.57 16.60 -4.89
CA ALA A 269 -8.55 17.94 -5.48
C ALA A 269 -9.95 18.59 -5.52
N ILE A 270 -11.00 17.80 -5.71
CA ILE A 270 -12.40 18.26 -5.65
C ILE A 270 -12.80 18.58 -4.20
N GLU A 271 -12.31 17.83 -3.21
CA GLU A 271 -12.58 18.00 -1.76
C GLU A 271 -12.21 19.40 -1.24
N VAL A 272 -11.16 19.99 -1.81
CA VAL A 272 -10.73 21.37 -1.51
C VAL A 272 -11.86 22.39 -1.64
N ILE A 273 -12.79 22.22 -2.60
CA ILE A 273 -13.88 23.17 -2.85
C ILE A 273 -14.92 23.19 -1.73
N PRO A 274 -15.56 22.05 -1.37
CA PRO A 274 -16.48 22.02 -0.24
C PRO A 274 -15.78 22.31 1.09
N ASP A 275 -14.50 21.96 1.26
CA ASP A 275 -13.73 22.36 2.43
C ASP A 275 -13.50 23.87 2.52
N ALA A 276 -13.22 24.50 1.38
CA ALA A 276 -13.09 25.95 1.29
C ALA A 276 -14.40 26.70 1.53
N THR A 277 -15.55 26.06 1.36
CA THR A 277 -16.87 26.71 1.35
C THR A 277 -17.73 26.37 2.56
N ILE A 278 -18.08 25.10 2.74
CA ILE A 278 -18.97 24.61 3.80
C ILE A 278 -18.23 23.86 4.92
N GLY A 279 -16.93 23.56 4.74
CA GLY A 279 -16.09 22.88 5.74
C GLY A 279 -15.81 23.70 7.01
N ASN A 280 -16.13 24.99 7.01
CA ASN A 280 -15.87 25.90 8.14
C ASN A 280 -16.82 25.74 9.35
N PHE A 281 -17.87 24.91 9.23
CA PHE A 281 -18.78 24.62 10.34
C PHE A 281 -18.91 23.11 10.54
N GLU A 282 -19.12 22.70 11.79
CA GLU A 282 -19.03 21.29 12.21
C GLU A 282 -19.91 20.33 11.39
N ALA A 283 -21.15 20.73 11.08
CA ALA A 283 -22.05 19.89 10.28
C ALA A 283 -21.62 19.77 8.81
N GLY A 284 -21.08 20.84 8.23
CA GLY A 284 -20.58 20.86 6.86
C GLY A 284 -19.31 20.03 6.76
N GLN A 285 -18.39 20.22 7.69
CA GLN A 285 -17.18 19.43 7.83
C GLN A 285 -17.49 17.92 7.90
N LYS A 286 -18.36 17.49 8.83
CA LYS A 286 -18.78 16.07 8.92
C LYS A 286 -19.39 15.54 7.61
N ALA A 287 -20.16 16.37 6.91
CA ALA A 287 -20.76 15.99 5.64
C ALA A 287 -19.70 15.80 4.55
N VAL A 288 -18.74 16.73 4.43
CA VAL A 288 -17.64 16.65 3.47
C VAL A 288 -16.79 15.41 3.77
N THR A 289 -16.26 15.27 4.98
CA THR A 289 -15.52 14.07 5.43
C THR A 289 -16.25 12.79 5.06
N THR A 290 -17.54 12.70 5.38
CA THR A 290 -18.33 11.48 5.12
C THR A 290 -18.46 11.20 3.62
N ILE A 291 -18.70 12.22 2.80
CA ILE A 291 -18.88 12.08 1.34
C ILE A 291 -17.57 11.62 0.71
N PHE A 292 -16.45 12.28 1.02
CA PHE A 292 -15.17 12.01 0.37
C PHE A 292 -14.51 10.73 0.88
N ASP A 293 -14.56 10.44 2.19
CA ASP A 293 -14.11 9.15 2.72
C ASP A 293 -14.89 7.98 2.08
N ASN A 294 -16.23 8.08 2.04
CA ASN A 294 -17.03 7.02 1.44
C ASN A 294 -16.84 6.95 -0.09
N GLY A 295 -16.55 8.08 -0.73
CA GLY A 295 -16.18 8.15 -2.13
C GLY A 295 -14.87 7.40 -2.41
N GLN A 296 -13.87 7.57 -1.54
CA GLN A 296 -12.59 6.86 -1.64
C GLN A 296 -12.82 5.35 -1.49
N VAL A 297 -13.53 4.93 -0.45
CA VAL A 297 -13.89 3.51 -0.22
C VAL A 297 -14.66 2.91 -1.39
N ALA A 298 -15.52 3.70 -2.05
CA ALA A 298 -16.27 3.25 -3.21
C ALA A 298 -15.39 3.07 -4.46
N ILE A 299 -14.43 3.98 -4.68
CA ILE A 299 -13.43 3.84 -5.75
C ILE A 299 -12.59 2.59 -5.52
N ASP A 300 -12.02 2.41 -4.32
CA ASP A 300 -11.26 1.20 -3.96
C ASP A 300 -12.06 -0.07 -4.20
N TYR A 301 -13.32 -0.10 -3.73
CA TYR A 301 -14.19 -1.26 -3.96
C TYR A 301 -14.38 -1.56 -5.45
N ILE A 302 -14.62 -0.53 -6.27
CA ILE A 302 -14.84 -0.69 -7.71
C ILE A 302 -13.55 -1.19 -8.38
N THR A 303 -12.40 -0.60 -8.07
CA THR A 303 -11.11 -1.00 -8.66
C THR A 303 -10.71 -2.40 -8.22
N ASP A 304 -10.99 -2.77 -6.98
CA ASP A 304 -10.71 -4.10 -6.43
C ASP A 304 -11.50 -5.21 -7.15
N VAL A 305 -12.78 -4.99 -7.48
CA VAL A 305 -13.65 -6.03 -8.05
C VAL A 305 -13.59 -6.13 -9.57
N LEU A 306 -12.96 -5.17 -10.26
CA LEU A 306 -12.75 -5.23 -11.70
C LEU A 306 -11.72 -6.30 -12.09
N PRO A 307 -11.75 -6.82 -13.33
CA PRO A 307 -10.76 -7.78 -13.81
C PRO A 307 -9.32 -7.29 -13.65
N GLY A 308 -8.51 -8.02 -12.88
CA GLY A 308 -7.14 -7.63 -12.51
C GLY A 308 -7.02 -6.86 -11.18
N GLY A 309 -8.15 -6.48 -10.57
CA GLY A 309 -8.22 -5.90 -9.24
C GLY A 309 -7.94 -6.93 -8.13
N SER A 310 -7.62 -6.45 -6.93
CA SER A 310 -7.15 -7.32 -5.84
C SER A 310 -8.23 -8.30 -5.37
N ALA A 311 -9.48 -7.83 -5.23
CA ALA A 311 -10.63 -8.67 -4.89
C ALA A 311 -10.96 -9.66 -6.00
N TRP A 312 -10.92 -9.21 -7.26
CA TRP A 312 -11.17 -10.07 -8.40
C TRP A 312 -10.19 -11.25 -8.45
N MET A 313 -8.90 -11.01 -8.19
CA MET A 313 -7.89 -12.07 -8.12
C MET A 313 -8.12 -13.03 -6.95
N ARG A 314 -8.58 -12.54 -5.80
CA ARG A 314 -8.97 -13.40 -4.65
C ARG A 314 -10.18 -14.25 -4.98
N ALA A 315 -11.24 -13.65 -5.53
CA ALA A 315 -12.49 -14.31 -5.88
C ALA A 315 -12.32 -15.41 -6.95
N HIS A 316 -11.34 -15.23 -7.84
CA HIS A 316 -11.01 -16.18 -8.90
C HIS A 316 -9.83 -17.11 -8.58
N SER A 317 -9.38 -17.13 -7.32
CA SER A 317 -8.34 -18.06 -6.89
C SER A 317 -8.88 -19.49 -6.72
N ALA A 318 -8.40 -20.43 -7.53
CA ALA A 318 -8.69 -21.85 -7.39
C ALA A 318 -7.94 -22.56 -6.23
N GLY A 319 -7.28 -21.84 -5.31
CA GLY A 319 -6.48 -22.44 -4.24
C GLY A 319 -5.13 -21.75 -4.00
N SER A 320 -4.39 -22.21 -2.99
CA SER A 320 -3.00 -21.80 -2.72
C SER A 320 -2.08 -23.04 -2.63
N GLN A 321 -0.77 -22.82 -2.69
CA GLN A 321 0.22 -23.91 -2.58
C GLN A 321 0.02 -24.75 -1.31
N ASP A 322 -0.35 -24.11 -0.19
CA ASP A 322 -0.49 -24.77 1.11
C ASP A 322 -1.85 -25.43 1.35
N HIS A 323 -2.87 -25.08 0.57
CA HIS A 323 -4.27 -25.47 0.84
C HIS A 323 -4.95 -26.23 -0.30
N GLY A 324 -4.23 -26.50 -1.40
CA GLY A 324 -4.70 -27.31 -2.51
C GLY A 324 -5.78 -26.62 -3.37
N TRP A 325 -6.30 -27.36 -4.35
CA TRP A 325 -7.25 -26.87 -5.34
C TRP A 325 -8.70 -26.83 -4.82
N SER A 326 -9.46 -25.82 -5.23
CA SER A 326 -10.83 -25.52 -4.82
C SER A 326 -11.56 -24.78 -5.94
N ILE A 327 -12.90 -24.85 -5.92
CA ILE A 327 -13.71 -23.96 -6.76
C ILE A 327 -13.38 -22.50 -6.39
N PRO A 328 -13.10 -21.60 -7.35
CA PRO A 328 -12.47 -20.32 -7.06
C PRO A 328 -13.15 -19.44 -6.00
N PHE A 329 -14.42 -19.10 -6.23
CA PHE A 329 -15.16 -18.26 -5.29
C PHE A 329 -15.37 -18.96 -3.93
N LEU A 330 -15.53 -20.30 -3.91
CA LEU A 330 -15.65 -21.06 -2.67
C LEU A 330 -14.35 -21.03 -1.87
N TYR A 331 -13.19 -20.98 -2.56
CA TYR A 331 -11.90 -20.86 -1.90
C TYR A 331 -11.85 -19.56 -1.10
N ASN A 332 -12.12 -18.42 -1.74
CA ASN A 332 -12.10 -17.11 -1.08
C ASN A 332 -13.08 -17.03 0.11
N ILE A 333 -14.28 -17.62 -0.02
CA ILE A 333 -15.27 -17.66 1.06
C ILE A 333 -14.76 -18.47 2.27
N LYS A 334 -14.09 -19.59 2.01
CA LYS A 334 -13.55 -20.49 3.06
C LYS A 334 -12.21 -20.04 3.63
N THR A 335 -11.49 -19.17 2.93
CA THR A 335 -10.21 -18.61 3.39
C THR A 335 -10.37 -17.94 4.76
N PRO A 336 -9.49 -18.23 5.74
CA PRO A 336 -9.55 -17.60 7.06
C PRO A 336 -9.40 -16.07 6.99
N VAL A 337 -9.77 -15.38 8.07
CA VAL A 337 -9.70 -13.91 8.14
C VAL A 337 -8.27 -13.41 8.00
N SER A 338 -7.32 -14.12 8.62
CA SER A 338 -5.90 -13.84 8.56
C SER A 338 -5.11 -15.14 8.55
N GLY A 339 -3.79 -15.06 8.37
CA GLY A 339 -2.90 -16.21 8.56
C GLY A 339 -2.42 -16.89 7.29
N LEU A 340 -3.02 -16.64 6.11
CA LEU A 340 -2.47 -17.14 4.85
C LEU A 340 -1.12 -16.49 4.52
N GLU A 341 -0.19 -17.26 3.98
CA GLU A 341 1.08 -16.77 3.39
C GLU A 341 0.92 -16.43 1.91
N ASP A 342 -0.28 -16.60 1.37
CA ASP A 342 -0.59 -16.27 -0.01
C ASP A 342 -0.59 -14.74 -0.24
N PRO A 343 0.20 -14.23 -1.19
CA PRO A 343 0.31 -12.80 -1.47
C PRO A 343 -1.02 -12.10 -1.77
N ARG A 344 -2.02 -12.83 -2.27
CA ARG A 344 -3.34 -12.26 -2.63
C ARG A 344 -4.16 -11.84 -1.40
N TRP A 345 -3.88 -12.42 -0.23
CA TRP A 345 -4.53 -12.09 1.05
C TRP A 345 -3.56 -11.46 2.06
N ALA A 346 -2.27 -11.33 1.73
CA ALA A 346 -1.24 -10.86 2.67
C ALA A 346 -1.50 -9.44 3.21
N TYR A 347 -2.30 -8.65 2.49
CA TYR A 347 -2.49 -7.23 2.75
C TYR A 347 -3.91 -6.85 3.18
N VAL A 348 -4.80 -7.82 3.43
CA VAL A 348 -6.19 -7.55 3.83
C VAL A 348 -6.65 -8.48 4.94
N GLN A 349 -7.51 -7.98 5.83
CA GLN A 349 -8.28 -8.81 6.74
C GLN A 349 -9.50 -9.36 6.02
N ASN A 350 -9.47 -10.65 5.66
CA ASN A 350 -10.52 -11.31 4.88
C ASN A 350 -11.76 -11.65 5.72
N THR A 351 -12.38 -10.63 6.31
CA THR A 351 -13.59 -10.76 7.13
C THR A 351 -14.74 -11.37 6.32
N PRO A 352 -15.72 -12.02 6.99
CA PRO A 352 -16.94 -12.49 6.33
C PRO A 352 -17.65 -11.42 5.49
N PHE A 353 -17.69 -10.17 5.96
CA PHE A 353 -18.24 -9.04 5.20
C PHE A 353 -17.44 -8.78 3.93
N ARG A 354 -16.12 -8.52 4.05
CA ARG A 354 -15.22 -8.22 2.91
C ARG A 354 -15.34 -9.28 1.83
N LYS A 355 -15.11 -10.55 2.20
CA LYS A 355 -15.11 -11.66 1.22
C LYS A 355 -16.45 -11.82 0.51
N THR A 356 -17.57 -11.59 1.20
CA THR A 356 -18.91 -11.70 0.58
C THR A 356 -19.14 -10.56 -0.40
N LEU A 357 -18.88 -9.32 0.04
CA LEU A 357 -19.08 -8.12 -0.75
C LEU A 357 -18.21 -8.14 -2.02
N GLU A 358 -16.91 -8.37 -1.86
CA GLU A 358 -15.92 -8.39 -2.93
C GLU A 358 -16.11 -9.54 -3.92
N THR A 359 -16.46 -10.74 -3.43
CA THR A 359 -16.74 -11.89 -4.31
C THR A 359 -18.00 -11.63 -5.15
N ALA A 360 -19.07 -11.12 -4.52
CA ALA A 360 -20.29 -10.78 -5.25
C ALA A 360 -20.03 -9.67 -6.29
N GLY A 361 -19.30 -8.63 -5.91
CA GLY A 361 -18.90 -7.55 -6.82
C GLY A 361 -18.10 -8.05 -8.01
N SER A 362 -17.12 -8.93 -7.78
CA SER A 362 -16.26 -9.48 -8.84
C SER A 362 -17.06 -10.30 -9.86
N ILE A 363 -18.00 -11.13 -9.37
CA ILE A 363 -18.88 -11.92 -10.24
C ILE A 363 -19.81 -11.00 -11.06
N ILE A 364 -20.35 -9.94 -10.44
CA ILE A 364 -21.19 -8.96 -11.14
C ILE A 364 -20.38 -8.23 -12.22
N ALA A 365 -19.13 -7.87 -11.94
CA ALA A 365 -18.24 -7.26 -12.92
C ALA A 365 -18.02 -8.19 -14.12
N ASP A 366 -17.76 -9.48 -13.90
CA ASP A 366 -17.59 -10.44 -14.99
C ASP A 366 -18.84 -10.61 -15.84
N ILE A 367 -20.03 -10.62 -15.22
CA ILE A 367 -21.31 -10.68 -15.94
C ILE A 367 -21.49 -9.41 -16.78
N SER A 368 -21.24 -8.24 -16.18
CA SER A 368 -21.44 -6.93 -16.84
C SER A 368 -20.50 -6.72 -18.02
N LEU A 369 -19.27 -7.25 -17.92
CA LEU A 369 -18.25 -7.15 -18.97
C LEU A 369 -18.28 -8.33 -19.95
N GLY A 370 -19.16 -9.31 -19.76
CA GLY A 370 -19.27 -10.48 -20.64
C GLY A 370 -18.07 -11.43 -20.59
N ILE A 371 -17.34 -11.46 -19.46
CA ILE A 371 -16.12 -12.25 -19.26
C ILE A 371 -16.43 -13.66 -18.75
N LEU A 372 -17.53 -13.84 -18.03
CA LEU A 372 -17.97 -15.12 -17.46
C LEU A 372 -17.95 -16.31 -18.47
N PRO A 373 -18.37 -16.14 -19.75
CA PRO A 373 -18.32 -17.20 -20.75
C PRO A 373 -16.91 -17.71 -21.07
N PHE A 374 -15.90 -16.84 -20.97
CA PHE A 374 -14.49 -17.19 -21.24
C PHE A 374 -13.85 -17.93 -20.06
N ILE A 375 -14.14 -17.54 -18.82
CA ILE A 375 -13.62 -18.20 -17.60
C ILE A 375 -14.17 -19.62 -17.47
N VAL A 376 -15.44 -19.84 -17.84
CA VAL A 376 -16.07 -21.18 -17.81
C VAL A 376 -15.55 -22.10 -18.92
N HIS A 377 -15.12 -21.56 -20.07
CA HIS A 377 -14.50 -22.35 -21.14
C HIS A 377 -13.05 -22.73 -20.83
N ALA A 378 -12.25 -21.81 -20.30
CA ALA A 378 -10.83 -22.03 -20.01
C ALA A 378 -10.57 -23.06 -18.88
N ASN A 379 -11.57 -23.39 -18.06
CA ASN A 379 -11.46 -24.41 -17.00
C ASN A 379 -12.03 -25.78 -17.40
N LYS A 380 -12.49 -25.96 -18.65
CA LYS A 380 -13.01 -27.24 -19.17
C LYS A 380 -12.00 -28.00 -20.04
N GLU A 381 -10.91 -27.35 -20.42
CA GLU A 381 -9.74 -27.93 -21.10
C GLU A 381 -8.59 -28.02 -20.10
#